data_AF-A0A7G9R2H6-F1
#
_entry.id   AF-A0A7G9R2H6-F1
#
_cell.length_a   1.000
_cell.length_b   1.000
_cell.length_c   1.000
_cell.angle_alpha   90.00
_cell.angle_beta   90.00
_cell.angle_gamma   90.00
#
_symmetry.space_group_name_H-M   'P 1'
#
loop_
_entity.id
_entity.type
_entity.pdbx_description
1 polymer ?
#
loop_
_entity_poly.entity_id
_entity_poly.type
_entity_poly.pdbx_seq_one_letter_code
_entity_poly.pdbx_strand_id
1 'polypeptide(L)'
;MTEAPSSADPVPAPARSELERIRRRWSQLPLPAAQAAAPAVRALVERVAAATEPAATVPDLGPAALVDQLCVVVWDAYAAGAAPGLEEELTGLRRALP
;
A
#
# COMPACT_ATOMS: atom_id res chain seq x y z
N MET A 1 33.50 5.16 1.63
CA MET A 1 32.41 6.16 1.67
C MET A 1 31.41 5.75 0.61
N THR A 2 30.39 5.01 0.99
CA THR A 2 29.29 4.65 0.09
C THR A 2 28.39 5.88 -0.02
N GLU A 3 28.17 6.39 -1.23
CA GLU A 3 27.20 7.46 -1.50
C GLU A 3 25.86 7.10 -0.86
N ALA A 4 25.36 7.96 0.00
CA ALA A 4 24.00 7.85 0.51
C ALA A 4 23.04 8.00 -0.70
N PRO A 5 22.12 7.06 -0.97
CA PRO A 5 21.13 7.27 -2.00
C PRO A 5 20.32 8.53 -1.68
N SER A 6 20.13 9.35 -2.72
CA SER A 6 19.45 10.65 -2.65
C SER A 6 18.12 10.58 -1.88
N SER A 7 17.87 11.61 -1.06
CA SER A 7 16.68 11.85 -0.22
C SER A 7 15.35 11.99 -1.00
N ALA A 8 15.30 11.54 -2.25
CA ALA A 8 14.10 11.52 -3.04
C ALA A 8 13.18 10.41 -2.53
N ASP A 9 11.92 10.76 -2.28
CA ASP A 9 10.86 9.81 -2.01
C ASP A 9 10.81 8.76 -3.15
N PRO A 10 11.00 7.46 -2.86
CA PRO A 10 11.03 6.43 -3.89
C PRO A 10 9.66 6.24 -4.56
N VAL A 11 8.57 6.66 -3.91
CA VAL A 11 7.22 6.53 -4.45
C VAL A 11 6.95 7.63 -5.48
N PRO A 12 6.68 7.29 -6.76
CA PRO A 12 6.32 8.26 -7.77
C PRO A 12 5.04 9.04 -7.40
N ALA A 13 4.99 10.31 -7.78
CA ALA A 13 3.87 11.21 -7.46
C ALA A 13 2.47 10.66 -7.81
N PRO A 14 2.25 9.94 -8.93
CA PRO A 14 0.96 9.32 -9.23
C PRO A 14 0.55 8.27 -8.19
N ALA A 15 1.45 7.34 -7.86
CA ALA A 15 1.20 6.32 -6.84
C ALA A 15 1.00 6.93 -5.45
N ARG A 16 1.77 7.98 -5.12
CA ARG A 16 1.58 8.73 -3.86
C ARG A 16 0.21 9.38 -3.78
N SER A 17 -0.25 9.97 -4.87
CA SER A 17 -1.59 10.56 -4.96
C SER A 17 -2.70 9.51 -4.76
N GLU A 18 -2.54 8.31 -5.33
CA GLU A 18 -3.49 7.22 -5.11
C GLU A 18 -3.49 6.72 -3.66
N LEU A 19 -2.32 6.56 -3.03
CA LEU A 19 -2.22 6.21 -1.60
C LEU A 19 -2.94 7.22 -0.70
N GLU A 20 -2.74 8.53 -0.94
CA GLU A 20 -3.42 9.58 -0.17
C GLU A 20 -4.94 9.53 -0.34
N ARG A 21 -5.43 9.27 -1.57
CA ARG A 21 -6.85 9.11 -1.85
C ARG A 21 -7.43 7.89 -1.14
N ILE A 22 -6.74 6.75 -1.19
CA ILE A 22 -7.11 5.51 -0.50
C ILE A 22 -7.17 5.76 1.01
N ARG A 23 -6.11 6.34 1.60
CA ARG A 23 -6.03 6.65 3.04
C ARG A 23 -7.16 7.57 3.49
N ARG A 24 -7.40 8.66 2.74
CA ARG A 24 -8.51 9.58 3.02
C ARG A 24 -9.85 8.86 2.94
N ARG A 25 -10.09 8.07 1.89
CA ARG A 25 -11.36 7.33 1.73
C ARG A 25 -11.57 6.35 2.88
N TRP A 26 -10.55 5.56 3.20
CA TRP A 26 -10.57 4.57 4.27
C TRP A 26 -10.89 5.18 5.64
N SER A 27 -10.24 6.30 5.97
CA SER A 27 -10.48 7.02 7.24
C SER A 27 -11.92 7.53 7.42
N GLN A 28 -12.68 7.63 6.33
CA GLN A 28 -14.06 8.11 6.32
C GLN A 28 -15.07 6.95 6.28
N LEU A 29 -14.62 5.70 6.14
CA LEU A 29 -15.52 4.56 6.12
C LEU A 29 -16.06 4.25 7.52
N PRO A 30 -17.37 4.00 7.66
CA PRO A 30 -17.89 3.35 8.85
C PRO A 30 -17.20 2.00 9.05
N LEU A 31 -16.97 1.62 10.32
CA LEU A 31 -16.25 0.38 10.66
C LEU A 31 -16.77 -0.87 9.91
N PRO A 32 -18.09 -1.12 9.77
CA PRO A 32 -18.57 -2.28 9.02
C PRO A 32 -18.17 -2.27 7.53
N ALA A 33 -18.14 -1.09 6.91
CA ALA A 33 -17.73 -0.94 5.52
C ALA A 33 -16.21 -1.15 5.36
N ALA A 34 -15.41 -0.64 6.31
CA ALA A 34 -13.98 -0.91 6.35
C ALA A 34 -13.68 -2.41 6.55
N GLN A 35 -14.42 -3.09 7.44
CA GLN A 35 -14.31 -4.53 7.64
C GLN A 35 -14.66 -5.32 6.37
N ALA A 36 -15.72 -4.92 5.66
CA ALA A 36 -16.10 -5.55 4.40
C ALA A 36 -15.05 -5.36 3.28
N ALA A 37 -14.38 -4.21 3.24
CA ALA A 37 -13.34 -3.91 2.26
C ALA A 37 -11.95 -4.46 2.63
N ALA A 38 -11.72 -4.79 3.91
CA ALA A 38 -10.43 -5.23 4.42
C ALA A 38 -9.79 -6.40 3.67
N PRO A 39 -10.52 -7.46 3.25
CA PRO A 39 -9.92 -8.56 2.50
C PRO A 39 -9.26 -8.12 1.18
N ALA A 40 -9.86 -7.17 0.45
CA ALA A 40 -9.31 -6.67 -0.79
C ALA A 40 -8.03 -5.85 -0.58
N VAL A 41 -8.01 -5.00 0.46
CA VAL A 41 -6.80 -4.25 0.84
C VAL A 41 -5.72 -5.23 1.32
N ARG A 42 -6.07 -6.19 2.18
CA ARG A 42 -5.15 -7.21 2.71
C ARG A 42 -4.48 -8.01 1.60
N ALA A 43 -5.23 -8.44 0.59
CA ALA A 43 -4.68 -9.16 -0.55
C ALA A 43 -3.64 -8.34 -1.34
N LEU A 44 -3.89 -7.03 -1.52
CA LEU A 44 -2.90 -6.14 -2.13
C LEU A 44 -1.65 -6.02 -1.25
N VAL A 45 -1.82 -5.82 0.07
CA VAL A 45 -0.68 -5.70 1.00
C VAL A 45 0.20 -6.96 0.98
N GLU A 46 -0.41 -8.15 1.02
CA GLU A 46 0.35 -9.43 0.98
C GLU A 46 1.08 -9.63 -0.34
N ARG A 47 0.41 -9.35 -1.47
CA ARG A 47 1.02 -9.49 -2.80
C ARG A 47 2.20 -8.55 -2.99
N VAL A 48 2.08 -7.29 -2.55
CA VAL A 48 3.15 -6.30 -2.66
C VAL A 48 4.31 -6.66 -1.73
N ALA A 49 4.03 -7.08 -0.49
CA ALA A 49 5.08 -7.54 0.44
C ALA A 49 5.82 -8.78 -0.09
N ALA A 50 5.11 -9.72 -0.70
CA ALA A 50 5.73 -10.92 -1.29
C ALA A 50 6.65 -10.60 -2.48
N ALA A 51 6.44 -9.48 -3.17
CA ALA A 51 7.29 -9.04 -4.27
C ALA A 51 8.65 -8.47 -3.80
N THR A 52 8.72 -7.96 -2.56
CA THR A 52 9.96 -7.44 -1.96
C THR A 52 10.65 -8.47 -1.09
N GLU A 53 9.90 -9.16 -0.21
CA GLU A 53 10.44 -10.14 0.71
C GLU A 53 9.48 -11.35 0.84
N PRO A 54 9.62 -12.38 -0.02
CA PRO A 54 8.70 -13.51 -0.08
C PRO A 54 8.54 -14.30 1.23
N ALA A 55 9.53 -14.25 2.12
CA ALA A 55 9.51 -14.93 3.41
C ALA A 55 8.88 -14.08 4.54
N ALA A 56 8.67 -12.78 4.31
CA ALA A 56 8.08 -11.89 5.30
C ALA A 56 6.57 -12.10 5.39
N THR A 57 6.08 -12.24 6.61
CA THR A 57 4.65 -12.20 6.89
C THR A 57 4.29 -10.82 7.38
N VAL A 58 3.32 -10.17 6.73
CA VAL A 58 2.83 -8.88 7.19
C VAL A 58 1.83 -9.14 8.32
N PRO A 59 2.10 -8.66 9.55
CA PRO A 59 1.23 -8.93 10.69
C PRO A 59 -0.18 -8.38 10.45
N ASP A 60 -1.21 -9.07 10.95
CA ASP A 60 -2.56 -8.53 10.97
C ASP A 60 -2.71 -7.59 12.18
N LEU A 61 -2.72 -6.27 11.90
CA LEU A 61 -2.91 -5.22 12.91
C LEU A 61 -4.36 -4.70 12.92
N GLY A 62 -5.26 -5.36 12.18
CA GLY A 62 -6.66 -5.01 12.04
C GLY A 62 -6.94 -3.83 11.10
N PRO A 63 -8.23 -3.53 10.85
CA PRO A 63 -8.67 -2.55 9.85
C PRO A 63 -8.17 -1.12 10.08
N ALA A 64 -7.88 -0.75 11.33
CA ALA A 64 -7.41 0.60 11.67
C ALA A 64 -6.01 0.89 11.08
N ALA A 65 -5.14 -0.12 10.99
CA ALA A 65 -3.77 0.02 10.51
C ALA A 65 -3.57 -0.46 9.07
N LEU A 66 -4.55 -1.15 8.48
CA LEU A 66 -4.35 -1.89 7.22
C LEU A 66 -3.92 -1.00 6.03
N VAL A 67 -4.45 0.22 5.92
CA VAL A 67 -4.03 1.15 4.86
C VAL A 67 -2.67 1.80 5.15
N ASP A 68 -2.30 1.97 6.42
CA ASP A 68 -0.95 2.40 6.77
C ASP A 68 0.07 1.29 6.44
N GLN A 69 -0.29 0.02 6.64
CA GLN A 69 0.52 -1.13 6.19
C GLN A 69 0.65 -1.16 4.67
N LEU A 70 -0.41 -0.85 3.93
CA LEU A 70 -0.33 -0.69 2.46
C LEU A 70 0.69 0.39 2.07
N CYS A 71 0.71 1.53 2.76
CA CYS A 71 1.67 2.60 2.47
C CYS A 71 3.11 2.14 2.67
N VAL A 72 3.38 1.35 3.71
CA VAL A 72 4.72 0.79 4.00
C VAL A 72 5.15 -0.17 2.90
N VAL A 73 4.34 -1.20 2.58
CA VAL A 73 4.75 -2.20 1.58
C VAL A 73 4.87 -1.63 0.18
N VAL A 74 4.07 -0.62 -0.17
CA VAL A 74 4.20 0.11 -1.45
C VAL A 74 5.50 0.91 -1.48
N TRP A 75 5.86 1.56 -0.38
CA TRP A 75 7.14 2.24 -0.26
C TRP A 75 8.30 1.25 -0.44
N ASP A 76 8.26 0.10 0.25
CA ASP A 76 9.28 -0.95 0.15
C ASP A 76 9.41 -1.45 -1.30
N ALA A 77 8.28 -1.67 -1.99
CA ALA A 77 8.27 -2.12 -3.37
C ALA A 77 8.91 -1.11 -4.33
N TYR A 78 8.63 0.18 -4.17
CA TYR A 78 9.29 1.21 -4.96
C TYR A 78 10.77 1.36 -4.62
N ALA A 79 11.13 1.31 -3.34
CA ALA A 79 12.51 1.38 -2.89
C ALA A 79 13.36 0.20 -3.40
N ALA A 80 12.76 -0.99 -3.52
CA ALA A 80 13.39 -2.19 -4.05
C ALA A 80 13.34 -2.30 -5.59
N GLY A 81 12.66 -1.39 -6.29
CA GLY A 81 12.42 -1.50 -7.74
C GLY A 81 11.48 -2.64 -8.14
N ALA A 82 10.68 -3.15 -7.21
CA ALA A 82 9.77 -4.30 -7.36
C ALA A 82 8.29 -3.87 -7.51
N ALA A 83 8.03 -2.75 -8.19
CA ALA A 83 6.70 -2.15 -8.30
C ALA A 83 6.11 -2.06 -9.74
N PRO A 84 6.27 -3.06 -10.63
CA PRO A 84 5.66 -2.99 -11.95
C PRO A 84 4.13 -2.99 -11.85
N GLY A 85 3.47 -2.01 -12.48
CA GLY A 85 2.00 -1.90 -12.53
C GLY A 85 1.32 -1.47 -11.22
N LEU A 86 2.08 -1.19 -10.16
CA LEU A 86 1.52 -0.92 -8.82
C LEU A 86 0.59 0.30 -8.76
N GLU A 87 0.83 1.32 -9.59
CA GLU A 87 -0.06 2.48 -9.71
C GLU A 87 -1.48 2.09 -10.19
N GLU A 88 -1.58 1.20 -11.18
CA GLU A 88 -2.84 0.74 -11.75
C GLU A 88 -3.62 -0.09 -10.72
N GLU A 89 -2.90 -0.89 -9.94
CA GLU A 89 -3.48 -1.70 -8.87
C GLU A 89 -3.99 -0.83 -7.72
N LEU A 90 -3.27 0.22 -7.33
CA LEU A 90 -3.74 1.23 -6.36
C LEU A 90 -4.99 1.94 -6.90
N THR A 91 -5.00 2.30 -8.18
CA THR A 91 -6.17 2.88 -8.82
C THR A 91 -7.37 1.93 -8.80
N GLY A 92 -7.13 0.64 -9.07
CA GLY A 92 -8.14 -0.42 -8.97
C GLY A 92 -8.69 -0.56 -7.57
N LEU A 93 -7.82 -0.62 -6.56
CA LEU A 93 -8.23 -0.69 -5.16
C LEU A 93 -9.06 0.53 -4.76
N ARG A 94 -8.62 1.74 -5.10
CA ARG A 94 -9.36 2.97 -4.82
C ARG A 94 -10.77 2.93 -5.39
N ARG A 95 -10.95 2.42 -6.62
CA ARG A 95 -12.26 2.31 -7.27
C ARG A 95 -13.15 1.23 -6.64
N ALA A 96 -12.56 0.23 -6.01
CA ALA A 96 -13.28 -0.85 -5.33
C ALA A 96 -13.69 -0.50 -3.89
N LEU A 97 -13.09 0.53 -3.29
CA LEU A 97 -13.51 1.00 -1.97
C LEU A 97 -14.94 1.58 -2.05
N PRO A 98 -15.83 1.19 -1.12
CA PRO A 98 -17.19 1.73 -1.04
C PRO A 98 -17.17 3.21 -0.73
#